data_AF-A0A662AX92-F1
#
_entry.id   AF-A0A662AX92-F1
#
_cell.length_a   1.000
_cell.length_b   1.000
_cell.length_c   1.000
_cell.angle_alpha   90.00
_cell.angle_beta   90.00
_cell.angle_gamma   90.00
#
_symmetry.space_group_name_H-M   'P 1'
#
loop_
_entity.id
_entity.type
_entity.pdbx_description
1 polymer ?
#
loop_
_entity_poly.entity_id
_entity_poly.type
_entity_poly.pdbx_seq_one_letter_code
_entity_poly.pdbx_strand_id
1 'polypeptide(L)'
;MSFADAYLLKAGLRELLIKSDPHPDLKISVTIPVYNESGLERCLDSLFVSAGNLDGLGRAEVLILINAPADAPTEIMEQNYHTHEATRDWIAHHPHPLLDFHLLMDHSFGKKEAGVGLARKILMDEAVRRFGALGILQGIIASMDADAVVEPNYLSALLKHFNTRQRYGQSDDIGGQLPEGCSIYFEHPLEPSGFEVHEPEIYDAIAQYELHLRYYLQSVRYTGYPYAYHTVGSSFAVRADVY
;
A
#
# COMPACT_ATOMS: atom_id res chain seq x y z
N MET A 1 -21.02 17.34 3.58
CA MET A 1 -20.16 16.36 4.27
C MET A 1 -19.89 15.24 3.29
N SER A 2 -18.63 14.90 3.13
CA SER A 2 -18.18 13.70 2.43
C SER A 2 -18.61 12.42 3.17
N PHE A 3 -18.59 11.27 2.49
CA PHE A 3 -18.78 9.97 3.14
C PHE A 3 -17.69 9.69 4.20
N ALA A 4 -16.49 10.26 4.02
CA ALA A 4 -15.35 10.05 4.91
C ALA A 4 -15.38 10.93 6.18
N ASP A 5 -16.11 12.06 6.16
CA ASP A 5 -16.00 13.10 7.20
C ASP A 5 -16.35 12.57 8.60
N ALA A 6 -17.40 11.76 8.71
CA ALA A 6 -17.86 11.24 10.00
C ALA A 6 -16.82 10.30 10.64
N TYR A 7 -16.16 9.46 9.83
CA TYR A 7 -15.07 8.60 10.29
C TYR A 7 -13.84 9.44 10.67
N LEU A 8 -13.41 10.34 9.77
CA LEU A 8 -12.20 11.14 9.98
C LEU A 8 -12.31 12.08 11.19
N LEU A 9 -13.49 12.65 11.47
CA LEU A 9 -13.73 13.43 12.68
C LEU A 9 -13.62 12.60 13.98
N LYS A 10 -13.99 11.31 13.92
CA LYS A 10 -14.00 10.42 15.08
C LYS A 10 -12.65 9.74 15.31
N ALA A 11 -12.01 9.31 14.24
CA ALA A 11 -10.89 8.38 14.28
C ALA A 11 -9.66 8.82 13.48
N GLY A 12 -9.75 9.89 12.68
CA GLY A 12 -8.63 10.39 11.88
C GLY A 12 -7.47 10.84 12.77
N LEU A 13 -6.24 10.49 12.40
CA LEU A 13 -5.05 10.81 13.21
C LEU A 13 -4.48 12.20 12.93
N ARG A 14 -4.71 12.71 11.72
CA ARG A 14 -4.17 13.98 11.23
C ARG A 14 -5.25 14.73 10.48
N GLU A 15 -5.10 16.04 10.44
CA GLU A 15 -5.80 16.89 9.48
C GLU A 15 -5.28 16.62 8.06
N LEU A 16 -5.80 17.37 7.08
CA LEU A 16 -5.38 17.29 5.68
C LEU A 16 -3.86 17.45 5.54
N LEU A 17 -3.20 16.45 4.97
CA LEU A 17 -1.74 16.48 4.75
C LEU A 17 -1.39 17.03 3.37
N ILE A 18 -2.13 16.63 2.34
CA ILE A 18 -1.87 17.02 0.96
C ILE A 18 -2.84 18.12 0.56
N LYS A 19 -2.31 19.32 0.33
CA LYS A 19 -3.13 20.52 0.03
C LYS A 19 -3.63 20.57 -1.42
N SER A 20 -2.96 19.87 -2.34
CA SER A 20 -3.40 19.80 -3.74
C SER A 20 -4.60 18.89 -3.86
N ASP A 21 -5.61 19.36 -4.59
CA ASP A 21 -6.80 18.55 -4.89
C ASP A 21 -6.43 17.25 -5.60
N PRO A 22 -7.11 16.13 -5.29
CA PRO A 22 -6.94 14.89 -6.02
C PRO A 22 -7.43 15.02 -7.46
N HIS A 23 -6.80 14.29 -8.37
CA HIS A 23 -7.21 14.29 -9.77
C HIS A 23 -8.63 13.69 -9.92
N PRO A 24 -9.54 14.28 -10.72
CA PRO A 24 -10.92 13.80 -10.85
C PRO A 24 -11.06 12.32 -11.24
N ASP A 25 -10.14 11.82 -12.08
CA ASP A 25 -10.10 10.42 -12.52
C ASP A 25 -9.38 9.45 -11.56
N LEU A 26 -9.08 9.85 -10.32
CA LEU A 26 -8.43 9.00 -9.33
C LEU A 26 -9.25 7.73 -9.05
N LYS A 27 -8.61 6.56 -9.13
CA LYS A 27 -9.20 5.26 -8.83
C LYS A 27 -8.46 4.48 -7.74
N ILE A 28 -7.13 4.65 -7.64
CA ILE A 28 -6.29 3.93 -6.68
C ILE A 28 -5.40 4.93 -5.96
N SER A 29 -5.34 4.85 -4.64
CA SER A 29 -4.33 5.51 -3.82
C SER A 29 -3.46 4.43 -3.17
N VAL A 30 -2.20 4.35 -3.59
CA VAL A 30 -1.20 3.46 -3.01
C VAL A 30 -0.55 4.16 -1.83
N THR A 31 -0.38 3.48 -0.71
CA THR A 31 0.15 4.02 0.53
C THR A 31 1.42 3.27 0.92
N ILE A 32 2.51 4.01 1.12
CA ILE A 32 3.84 3.49 1.41
C ILE A 32 4.41 4.19 2.66
N PRO A 33 4.35 3.57 3.84
CA PRO A 33 5.08 4.03 5.00
C PRO A 33 6.58 3.69 4.82
N VAL A 34 7.46 4.61 5.21
CA VAL A 34 8.91 4.49 5.04
C VAL A 34 9.61 4.85 6.35
N TYR A 35 10.50 3.96 6.82
CA TYR A 35 11.29 4.18 8.03
C TYR A 35 12.68 3.56 7.88
N ASN A 36 13.72 4.40 7.86
CA ASN A 36 15.12 3.94 7.76
C ASN A 36 15.39 3.02 6.55
N GLU A 37 14.72 3.29 5.44
CA GLU A 37 14.82 2.47 4.23
C GLU A 37 15.84 3.03 3.25
N SER A 38 16.39 2.16 2.41
CA SER A 38 17.24 2.51 1.27
C SER A 38 16.70 1.85 0.01
N GLY A 39 16.78 2.51 -1.15
CA GLY A 39 16.39 1.91 -2.43
C GLY A 39 14.88 1.95 -2.73
N LEU A 40 14.15 2.87 -2.08
CA LEU A 40 12.71 3.11 -2.34
C LEU A 40 12.43 3.35 -3.83
N GLU A 41 13.38 3.88 -4.58
CA GLU A 41 13.31 4.11 -6.02
C GLU A 41 12.90 2.85 -6.79
N ARG A 42 13.30 1.65 -6.35
CA ARG A 42 12.89 0.38 -6.98
C ARG A 42 11.39 0.13 -6.86
N CYS A 43 10.83 0.40 -5.69
CA CYS A 43 9.40 0.33 -5.46
C CYS A 43 8.67 1.33 -6.38
N LEU A 44 9.16 2.57 -6.45
CA LEU A 44 8.58 3.64 -7.27
C LEU A 44 8.68 3.34 -8.77
N ASP A 45 9.81 2.82 -9.25
CA ASP A 45 10.01 2.37 -10.62
C ASP A 45 8.99 1.29 -11.00
N SER A 46 8.75 0.33 -10.11
CA SER A 46 7.78 -0.75 -10.36
C SER A 46 6.33 -0.24 -10.44
N LEU A 47 5.97 0.74 -9.60
CA LEU A 47 4.67 1.41 -9.66
C LEU A 47 4.54 2.29 -10.90
N PHE A 48 5.61 2.97 -11.31
CA PHE A 48 5.66 3.76 -12.54
C PHE A 48 5.40 2.86 -13.76
N VAL A 49 6.09 1.72 -13.84
CA VAL A 49 5.86 0.71 -14.89
C VAL A 49 4.43 0.19 -14.82
N SER A 50 3.91 -0.09 -13.61
CA SER A 50 2.55 -0.60 -13.46
C SER A 50 1.49 0.40 -13.92
N ALA A 51 1.70 1.69 -13.66
CA ALA A 51 0.78 2.74 -14.06
C ALA A 51 0.69 2.93 -15.58
N GLY A 52 1.72 2.51 -16.33
CA GLY A 52 1.65 2.45 -17.79
C GLY A 52 0.53 1.55 -18.33
N ASN A 53 0.01 0.62 -17.51
CA ASN A 53 -1.10 -0.28 -17.86
C ASN A 53 -2.48 0.25 -17.44
N LEU A 54 -2.60 1.54 -17.09
CA LEU A 54 -3.87 2.16 -16.67
C LEU A 54 -4.61 2.93 -17.77
N ASP A 55 -4.11 2.95 -19.00
CA ASP A 55 -4.74 3.70 -20.10
C ASP A 55 -6.22 3.34 -20.27
N GLY A 56 -7.09 4.36 -20.27
CA GLY A 56 -8.55 4.22 -20.32
C GLY A 56 -9.23 3.65 -19.06
N LEU A 57 -8.49 3.31 -18.00
CA LEU A 57 -9.03 2.75 -16.75
C LEU A 57 -9.15 3.78 -15.62
N GLY A 58 -8.38 4.87 -15.69
CA GLY A 58 -8.34 5.95 -14.71
C GLY A 58 -6.91 6.27 -14.28
N ARG A 59 -6.76 6.92 -13.13
CA ARG A 59 -5.45 7.27 -12.56
C ARG A 59 -5.20 6.62 -11.21
N ALA A 60 -3.93 6.53 -10.87
CA ALA A 60 -3.49 6.20 -9.52
C ALA A 60 -2.69 7.37 -8.92
N GLU A 61 -2.53 7.34 -7.60
CA GLU A 61 -1.57 8.17 -6.88
C GLU A 61 -0.80 7.31 -5.86
N VAL A 62 0.38 7.77 -5.46
CA VAL A 62 1.20 7.14 -4.43
C VAL A 62 1.44 8.14 -3.30
N LEU A 63 1.00 7.79 -2.10
CA LEU A 63 1.17 8.56 -0.88
C LEU A 63 2.30 7.93 -0.07
N ILE A 64 3.40 8.65 0.07
CA ILE A 64 4.62 8.19 0.74
C ILE A 64 4.77 8.99 2.02
N LEU A 65 4.92 8.31 3.15
CA LEU A 65 5.21 8.95 4.43
C LEU A 65 6.51 8.41 5.00
N ILE A 66 7.54 9.26 4.97
CA ILE A 66 8.78 9.02 5.71
C ILE A 66 8.53 9.45 7.15
N ASN A 67 8.48 8.48 8.06
CA ASN A 67 8.24 8.74 9.48
C ASN A 67 9.43 8.34 10.34
N ALA A 68 9.53 8.92 11.53
CA ALA A 68 10.46 8.53 12.59
C ALA A 68 9.93 9.02 13.95
N PRO A 69 10.29 8.36 15.07
CA PRO A 69 10.05 8.93 16.38
C PRO A 69 10.92 10.19 16.57
N ALA A 70 10.44 11.16 17.34
CA ALA A 70 11.14 12.42 17.59
C ALA A 70 12.52 12.24 18.26
N ASP A 71 12.75 11.11 18.93
CA ASP A 71 14.01 10.73 19.57
C ASP A 71 14.76 9.62 18.82
N ALA A 72 14.51 9.47 17.51
CA ALA A 72 15.26 8.55 16.66
C ALA A 72 16.77 8.87 16.69
N PRO A 73 17.64 7.84 16.59
CA PRO A 73 19.07 8.03 16.40
C PRO A 73 19.37 8.93 15.20
N THR A 74 20.45 9.71 15.30
CA THR A 74 20.87 10.65 14.24
C THR A 74 21.07 9.94 12.91
N GLU A 75 21.59 8.71 12.92
CA GLU A 75 21.83 7.91 11.72
C GLU A 75 20.53 7.58 10.98
N ILE A 76 19.44 7.31 11.72
CA ILE A 76 18.12 7.06 11.13
C ILE A 76 17.54 8.34 10.54
N MET A 77 17.71 9.46 11.24
CA MET A 77 17.25 10.77 10.75
C MET A 77 17.98 11.16 9.48
N GLU A 78 19.32 11.02 9.46
CA GLU A 78 20.15 11.26 8.28
C GLU A 78 19.73 10.35 7.11
N GLN A 79 19.54 9.05 7.35
CA GLN A 79 19.06 8.12 6.33
C GLN A 79 17.69 8.54 5.79
N ASN A 80 16.74 8.90 6.66
CA ASN A 80 15.41 9.37 6.23
C ASN A 80 15.51 10.66 5.39
N TYR A 81 16.37 11.61 5.76
CA TYR A 81 16.60 12.81 4.95
C TYR A 81 17.20 12.47 3.59
N HIS A 82 18.17 11.54 3.54
CA HIS A 82 18.73 11.06 2.27
C HIS A 82 17.66 10.40 1.40
N THR A 83 16.85 9.51 1.96
CA THR A 83 15.74 8.85 1.25
C THR A 83 14.71 9.88 0.78
N HIS A 84 14.41 10.89 1.59
CA HIS A 84 13.49 11.97 1.20
C HIS A 84 14.03 12.77 -0.01
N GLU A 85 15.28 13.21 0.03
CA GLU A 85 15.89 13.96 -1.07
C GLU A 85 15.96 13.13 -2.35
N ALA A 86 16.42 11.88 -2.25
CA ALA A 86 16.48 10.96 -3.39
C ALA A 86 15.10 10.70 -4.00
N THR A 87 14.09 10.48 -3.15
CA THR A 87 12.70 10.27 -3.59
C THR A 87 12.12 11.51 -4.25
N ARG A 88 12.34 12.69 -3.67
CA ARG A 88 11.90 13.97 -4.26
C ARG A 88 12.51 14.17 -5.64
N ASP A 89 13.81 13.94 -5.77
CA ASP A 89 14.52 14.09 -7.02
C ASP A 89 14.04 13.05 -8.04
N TRP A 90 13.84 11.79 -7.63
CA TRP A 90 13.27 10.75 -8.48
C TRP A 90 11.89 11.16 -9.01
N ILE A 91 10.98 11.65 -8.16
CA ILE A 91 9.63 12.10 -8.55
C ILE A 91 9.72 13.24 -9.58
N ALA A 92 10.63 14.20 -9.38
CA ALA A 92 10.79 15.33 -10.29
C ALA A 92 11.29 14.91 -11.69
N HIS A 93 12.11 13.86 -11.78
CA HIS A 93 12.65 13.35 -13.04
C HIS A 93 11.73 12.35 -13.76
N HIS A 94 10.69 11.83 -13.09
CA HIS A 94 9.80 10.79 -13.62
C HIS A 94 8.32 11.23 -13.60
N PRO A 95 7.94 12.30 -14.31
CA PRO A 95 6.53 12.66 -14.44
C PRO A 95 5.78 11.56 -15.19
N HIS A 96 4.62 11.14 -14.67
CA HIS A 96 3.80 10.12 -15.30
C HIS A 96 2.40 10.67 -15.65
N PRO A 97 1.85 10.38 -16.84
CA PRO A 97 0.57 10.92 -17.26
C PRO A 97 -0.63 10.31 -16.53
N LEU A 98 -0.47 9.20 -15.79
CA LEU A 98 -1.55 8.49 -15.07
C LEU A 98 -1.23 8.19 -13.59
N LEU A 99 -0.10 8.69 -13.08
CA LEU A 99 0.37 8.42 -11.73
C LEU A 99 0.93 9.69 -11.12
N ASP A 100 0.41 10.07 -9.96
CA ASP A 100 0.88 11.21 -9.18
C ASP A 100 1.59 10.70 -7.91
N PHE A 101 2.66 11.36 -7.48
CA PHE A 101 3.37 11.02 -6.26
C PHE A 101 3.27 12.15 -5.23
N HIS A 102 2.99 11.79 -3.98
CA HIS A 102 2.90 12.70 -2.85
C HIS A 102 3.87 12.25 -1.75
N LEU A 103 4.96 13.00 -1.59
CA LEU A 103 5.98 12.73 -0.58
C LEU A 103 5.72 13.58 0.66
N LEU A 104 5.59 12.91 1.80
CA LEU A 104 5.41 13.50 3.12
C LEU A 104 6.54 13.07 4.05
N MET A 105 6.89 13.94 4.98
CA MET A 105 7.84 13.64 6.05
C MET A 105 7.29 14.16 7.36
N ASP A 106 7.13 13.27 8.35
CA ASP A 106 6.68 13.62 9.69
C ASP A 106 7.54 12.91 10.73
N HIS A 107 8.31 13.69 11.48
CA HIS A 107 9.17 13.21 12.57
C HIS A 107 8.64 13.62 13.96
N SER A 108 7.39 14.09 14.03
CA SER A 108 6.77 14.57 15.28
C SER A 108 6.23 13.46 16.17
N PHE A 109 6.38 12.19 15.77
CA PHE A 109 5.78 11.06 16.46
C PHE A 109 6.43 10.80 17.83
N GLY A 110 5.61 10.50 18.84
CA GLY A 110 6.09 9.91 20.08
C GLY A 110 6.67 8.51 19.84
N LYS A 111 7.54 8.04 20.74
CA LYS A 111 8.24 6.75 20.61
C LYS A 111 7.32 5.52 20.48
N LYS A 112 6.11 5.58 21.06
CA LYS A 112 5.08 4.53 20.96
C LYS A 112 4.20 4.64 19.71
N GLU A 113 4.34 5.74 18.98
CA GLU A 113 3.48 6.16 17.87
C GLU A 113 4.20 6.01 16.51
N ALA A 114 5.52 5.97 16.48
CA ALA A 114 6.29 5.88 15.22
C ALA A 114 6.29 4.49 14.55
N GLY A 115 5.42 3.57 14.96
CA GLY A 115 5.31 2.25 14.35
C GLY A 115 4.68 2.30 12.96
N VAL A 116 5.03 1.32 12.10
CA VAL A 116 4.51 1.20 10.72
C VAL A 116 2.98 1.23 10.65
N GLY A 117 2.29 0.68 11.66
CA GLY A 117 0.83 0.69 11.71
C GLY A 117 0.22 2.09 11.80
N LEU A 118 0.87 3.02 12.52
CA LEU A 118 0.39 4.40 12.60
C LEU A 118 0.63 5.14 11.29
N ALA A 119 1.84 5.02 10.72
CA ALA A 119 2.19 5.62 9.45
C ALA A 119 1.24 5.17 8.33
N ARG A 120 0.96 3.85 8.28
CA ARG A 120 -0.04 3.27 7.38
C ARG A 120 -1.43 3.87 7.62
N LYS A 121 -1.89 3.97 8.87
CA LYS A 121 -3.18 4.58 9.18
C LYS A 121 -3.25 6.05 8.74
N ILE A 122 -2.20 6.83 8.94
CA ILE A 122 -2.14 8.24 8.51
C ILE A 122 -2.29 8.36 6.99
N LEU A 123 -1.56 7.53 6.24
CA LEU A 123 -1.64 7.50 4.79
C LEU A 123 -3.03 7.05 4.31
N MET A 124 -3.62 6.02 4.92
CA MET A 124 -4.96 5.56 4.57
C MET A 124 -6.05 6.57 4.96
N ASP A 125 -5.93 7.26 6.09
CA ASP A 125 -6.78 8.39 6.49
C ASP A 125 -6.71 9.51 5.45
N GLU A 126 -5.53 9.79 4.88
CA GLU A 126 -5.36 10.75 3.79
C GLU A 126 -5.97 10.24 2.47
N ALA A 127 -5.76 8.98 2.11
CA ALA A 127 -6.35 8.37 0.92
C ALA A 127 -7.89 8.43 0.95
N VAL A 128 -8.53 8.06 2.07
CA VAL A 128 -9.99 8.12 2.20
C VAL A 128 -10.50 9.56 2.17
N ARG A 129 -9.74 10.52 2.72
CA ARG A 129 -10.07 11.96 2.63
C ARG A 129 -10.08 12.44 1.18
N ARG A 130 -9.11 11.99 0.37
CA ARG A 130 -8.98 12.35 -1.05
C ARG A 130 -10.12 11.77 -1.88
N PHE A 131 -10.44 10.48 -1.72
CA PHE A 131 -11.64 9.90 -2.33
C PHE A 131 -12.92 10.57 -1.84
N GLY A 132 -12.94 10.95 -0.56
CA GLY A 132 -14.01 11.70 0.06
C GLY A 132 -14.26 13.05 -0.58
N ALA A 133 -13.21 13.80 -0.92
CA ALA A 133 -13.29 15.08 -1.61
C ALA A 133 -13.88 14.95 -3.03
N LEU A 134 -13.64 13.82 -3.69
CA LEU A 134 -14.19 13.50 -5.02
C LEU A 134 -15.59 12.87 -4.97
N GLY A 135 -16.06 12.44 -3.79
CA GLY A 135 -17.30 11.66 -3.68
C GLY A 135 -17.21 10.26 -4.29
N ILE A 136 -16.01 9.68 -4.36
CA ILE A 136 -15.78 8.34 -4.93
C ILE A 136 -15.77 7.31 -3.80
N LEU A 137 -16.90 6.63 -3.59
CA LEU A 137 -17.04 5.62 -2.53
C LEU A 137 -16.19 4.36 -2.81
N GLN A 138 -16.10 3.97 -4.08
CA GLN A 138 -15.47 2.71 -4.50
C GLN A 138 -13.99 2.88 -4.87
N GLY A 139 -13.34 3.93 -4.37
CA GLY A 139 -11.90 4.13 -4.53
C GLY A 139 -11.13 2.98 -3.87
N ILE A 140 -9.95 2.65 -4.40
CA ILE A 140 -9.12 1.57 -3.86
C ILE A 140 -7.98 2.21 -3.05
N ILE A 141 -7.84 1.81 -1.80
CA ILE A 141 -6.70 2.15 -0.95
C ILE A 141 -5.83 0.91 -0.88
N ALA A 142 -4.67 0.94 -1.53
CA ALA A 142 -3.70 -0.16 -1.51
C ALA A 142 -2.56 0.21 -0.56
N SER A 143 -2.25 -0.65 0.41
CA SER A 143 -1.07 -0.49 1.26
C SER A 143 -0.02 -1.49 0.85
N MET A 144 1.23 -1.04 0.81
CA MET A 144 2.42 -1.86 0.62
C MET A 144 3.58 -1.32 1.46
N ASP A 145 4.65 -2.11 1.57
CA ASP A 145 5.88 -1.71 2.25
C ASP A 145 6.87 -1.09 1.26
N ALA A 146 7.84 -0.34 1.77
CA ALA A 146 8.79 0.45 0.98
C ALA A 146 9.80 -0.39 0.17
N ASP A 147 10.02 -1.63 0.59
CA ASP A 147 10.92 -2.62 -0.01
C ASP A 147 10.20 -3.52 -1.03
N ALA A 148 8.87 -3.38 -1.18
CA ALA A 148 8.09 -4.19 -2.10
C ALA A 148 8.24 -3.69 -3.55
N VAL A 149 8.38 -4.63 -4.48
CA VAL A 149 8.34 -4.40 -5.93
C VAL A 149 7.10 -5.07 -6.49
N VAL A 150 6.38 -4.39 -7.39
CA VAL A 150 5.15 -4.92 -7.97
C VAL A 150 5.30 -5.34 -9.43
N GLU A 151 4.48 -6.30 -9.83
CA GLU A 151 4.34 -6.71 -11.23
C GLU A 151 3.72 -5.60 -12.09
N PRO A 152 4.03 -5.53 -13.41
CA PRO A 152 3.49 -4.49 -14.30
C PRO A 152 1.95 -4.42 -14.32
N ASN A 153 1.26 -5.53 -14.08
CA ASN A 153 -0.20 -5.55 -14.06
C ASN A 153 -0.82 -5.20 -12.70
N TYR A 154 -0.03 -4.86 -11.67
CA TYR A 154 -0.52 -4.69 -10.30
C TYR A 154 -1.71 -3.73 -10.18
N LEU A 155 -1.58 -2.50 -10.66
CA LEU A 155 -2.64 -1.48 -10.55
C LEU A 155 -3.88 -1.85 -11.39
N SER A 156 -3.69 -2.35 -12.62
CA SER A 156 -4.82 -2.77 -13.47
C SER A 156 -5.52 -4.03 -12.95
N ALA A 157 -4.79 -4.94 -12.30
CA ALA A 157 -5.33 -6.11 -11.64
C ALA A 157 -6.18 -5.72 -10.42
N LEU A 158 -5.75 -4.73 -9.63
CA LEU A 158 -6.57 -4.16 -8.54
C LEU A 158 -7.88 -3.59 -9.07
N LEU A 159 -7.83 -2.75 -10.11
CA LEU A 159 -9.05 -2.22 -10.74
C LEU A 159 -9.98 -3.34 -11.22
N LYS A 160 -9.43 -4.35 -11.90
CA LYS A 160 -10.21 -5.49 -12.37
C LYS A 160 -10.84 -6.25 -11.19
N HIS A 161 -10.08 -6.50 -10.13
CA HIS A 161 -10.55 -7.25 -8.96
C HIS A 161 -11.74 -6.55 -8.29
N PHE A 162 -11.59 -5.27 -7.95
CA PHE A 162 -12.63 -4.50 -7.24
C PHE A 162 -13.84 -4.14 -8.12
N ASN A 163 -13.73 -4.24 -9.45
CA ASN A 163 -14.86 -4.08 -10.38
C ASN A 163 -15.52 -5.40 -10.80
N THR A 164 -15.00 -6.55 -10.36
CA THR A 164 -15.56 -7.87 -10.69
C THR A 164 -16.35 -8.41 -9.51
N ARG A 165 -17.65 -8.67 -9.70
CA ARG A 165 -18.47 -9.30 -8.67
C ARG A 165 -17.97 -10.72 -8.40
N GLN A 166 -17.71 -11.00 -7.13
CA GLN A 166 -17.26 -12.29 -6.63
C GLN A 166 -18.40 -12.98 -5.88
N ARG A 167 -18.39 -14.31 -5.90
CA ARG A 167 -19.26 -15.13 -5.04
C ARG A 167 -18.46 -15.53 -3.81
N TYR A 168 -18.69 -14.85 -2.69
CA TYR A 168 -18.09 -15.21 -1.41
C TYR A 168 -19.13 -15.93 -0.53
N GLY A 169 -18.73 -17.08 0.01
CA GLY A 169 -19.57 -17.91 0.88
C GLY A 169 -20.71 -18.67 0.18
N GLN A 170 -21.46 -19.46 0.96
CA GLN A 170 -22.69 -20.14 0.53
C GLN A 170 -23.89 -19.17 0.50
N SER A 171 -23.70 -17.93 0.05
CA SER A 171 -24.83 -17.01 -0.10
C SER A 171 -25.60 -17.33 -1.38
N ASP A 172 -26.92 -17.53 -1.24
CA ASP A 172 -27.86 -17.73 -2.35
C ASP A 172 -28.08 -16.47 -3.20
N ASP A 173 -27.25 -15.44 -3.00
CA ASP A 173 -27.33 -14.18 -3.74
C ASP A 173 -26.88 -14.39 -5.18
N ILE A 174 -27.86 -14.42 -6.09
CA ILE A 174 -27.71 -14.72 -7.52
C ILE A 174 -26.80 -13.69 -8.23
N GLY A 175 -26.53 -12.54 -7.60
CA GLY A 175 -25.80 -11.41 -8.19
C GLY A 175 -24.32 -11.27 -7.84
N GLY A 176 -23.79 -11.95 -6.82
CA GLY A 176 -22.42 -11.71 -6.31
C GLY A 176 -22.20 -10.29 -5.75
N GLN A 177 -21.08 -10.08 -5.05
CA GLN A 177 -20.74 -8.81 -4.40
C GLN A 177 -19.39 -8.28 -4.88
N LEU A 178 -19.23 -6.96 -4.92
CA LEU A 178 -17.91 -6.37 -5.18
C LEU A 178 -17.02 -6.58 -3.95
N PRO A 179 -15.73 -6.92 -4.13
CA PRO A 179 -14.81 -7.07 -3.02
C PRO A 179 -14.75 -5.82 -2.13
N GLU A 180 -14.67 -6.06 -0.82
CA GLU A 180 -14.48 -5.03 0.19
C GLU A 180 -12.99 -4.80 0.49
N GLY A 181 -12.19 -5.87 0.36
CA GLY A 181 -10.75 -5.85 0.48
C GLY A 181 -10.11 -7.15 0.01
N CYS A 182 -8.80 -7.15 -0.12
CA CYS A 182 -8.01 -8.32 -0.48
C CYS A 182 -6.59 -8.25 0.11
N SER A 183 -6.02 -9.41 0.42
CA SER A 183 -4.57 -9.56 0.59
C SER A 183 -3.92 -9.71 -0.79
N ILE A 184 -2.75 -9.10 -0.99
CA ILE A 184 -2.01 -9.23 -2.25
C ILE A 184 -1.14 -10.49 -2.18
N TYR A 185 -1.08 -11.22 -3.30
CA TYR A 185 -0.17 -12.35 -3.43
C TYR A 185 1.28 -11.87 -3.38
N PHE A 186 2.14 -12.59 -2.66
CA PHE A 186 3.54 -12.20 -2.45
C PHE A 186 4.48 -13.38 -2.71
N GLU A 187 5.69 -13.05 -3.15
CA GLU A 187 6.81 -13.95 -3.29
C GLU A 187 8.09 -13.17 -2.94
N HIS A 188 8.88 -13.71 -2.03
CA HIS A 188 10.21 -13.21 -1.74
C HIS A 188 11.24 -13.90 -2.64
N PRO A 189 12.35 -13.23 -2.99
CA PRO A 189 13.44 -13.86 -3.72
C PRO A 189 13.99 -15.08 -2.97
N LEU A 190 14.08 -16.21 -3.67
CA LEU A 190 14.66 -17.46 -3.14
C LEU A 190 16.10 -17.69 -3.62
N GLU A 191 16.57 -16.85 -4.53
CA GLU A 191 17.92 -16.88 -5.07
C GLU A 191 18.41 -15.42 -5.23
N PRO A 192 19.74 -15.19 -5.25
CA PRO A 192 20.28 -13.88 -5.55
C PRO A 192 19.73 -13.33 -6.86
N SER A 193 19.02 -12.20 -6.77
CA SER A 193 18.43 -11.54 -7.92
C SER A 193 18.47 -10.03 -7.76
N GLY A 194 18.84 -9.33 -8.83
CA GLY A 194 18.97 -7.87 -8.80
C GLY A 194 20.14 -7.40 -7.94
N PHE A 195 19.86 -6.47 -7.02
CA PHE A 195 20.87 -5.69 -6.28
C PHE A 195 21.05 -6.12 -4.82
N GLU A 196 20.12 -6.89 -4.28
CA GLU A 196 20.21 -7.45 -2.93
C GLU A 196 20.75 -8.86 -3.01
N VAL A 197 21.99 -9.02 -2.59
CA VAL A 197 22.65 -10.31 -2.50
C VAL A 197 22.85 -10.60 -1.03
N HIS A 198 22.02 -11.51 -0.51
CA HIS A 198 22.14 -12.03 0.83
C HIS A 198 23.03 -13.28 0.88
N GLU A 199 23.44 -13.66 2.09
CA GLU A 199 24.08 -14.96 2.34
C GLU A 199 23.08 -16.11 2.04
N PRO A 200 23.54 -17.28 1.56
CA PRO A 200 22.68 -18.42 1.24
C PRO A 200 21.64 -18.78 2.32
N GLU A 201 22.03 -18.69 3.59
CA GLU A 201 21.19 -19.02 4.73
C GLU A 201 19.97 -18.09 4.87
N ILE A 202 20.04 -16.86 4.36
CA ILE A 202 18.92 -15.92 4.36
C ILE A 202 17.85 -16.40 3.37
N TYR A 203 18.23 -16.87 2.18
CA TYR A 203 17.26 -17.41 1.22
C TYR A 203 16.60 -18.69 1.73
N ASP A 204 17.35 -19.56 2.40
CA ASP A 204 16.79 -20.74 3.06
C ASP A 204 15.79 -20.36 4.16
N ALA A 205 16.10 -19.33 4.95
CA ALA A 205 15.19 -18.80 5.97
C ALA A 205 13.92 -18.20 5.37
N ILE A 206 14.05 -17.45 4.27
CA ILE A 206 12.92 -16.92 3.49
C ILE A 206 12.03 -18.07 2.99
N ALA A 207 12.63 -19.10 2.38
CA ALA A 207 11.89 -20.26 1.88
C ALA A 207 11.11 -20.96 3.00
N GLN A 208 11.74 -21.17 4.16
CA GLN A 208 11.09 -21.77 5.33
C GLN A 208 9.94 -20.90 5.87
N TYR A 209 10.13 -19.58 5.93
CA TYR A 209 9.11 -18.63 6.36
C TYR A 209 7.88 -18.68 5.44
N GLU A 210 8.09 -18.61 4.12
CA GLU A 210 6.99 -18.69 3.16
C GLU A 210 6.28 -20.05 3.18
N LEU A 211 7.04 -21.15 3.23
CA LEU A 211 6.46 -22.49 3.33
C LEU A 211 5.60 -22.62 4.59
N HIS A 212 6.05 -22.07 5.72
CA HIS A 212 5.25 -22.04 6.94
C HIS A 212 3.92 -21.31 6.74
N LEU A 213 3.94 -20.08 6.18
CA LEU A 213 2.73 -19.29 5.93
C LEU A 213 1.76 -19.99 4.97
N ARG A 214 2.30 -20.55 3.86
CA ARG A 214 1.51 -21.28 2.85
C ARG A 214 0.92 -22.56 3.46
N TYR A 215 1.71 -23.33 4.20
CA TYR A 215 1.24 -24.56 4.87
C TYR A 215 0.16 -24.27 5.91
N TYR A 216 0.35 -23.24 6.73
CA TYR A 216 -0.65 -22.81 7.72
C TYR A 216 -1.97 -22.47 7.04
N LEU A 217 -1.95 -21.66 5.98
CA LEU A 217 -3.16 -21.29 5.25
C LEU A 217 -3.87 -22.51 4.65
N GLN A 218 -3.14 -23.44 4.02
CA GLN A 218 -3.72 -24.66 3.48
C GLN A 218 -4.32 -25.54 4.58
N SER A 219 -3.69 -25.58 5.76
CA SER A 219 -4.23 -26.29 6.93
C SER A 219 -5.55 -25.67 7.40
N VAL A 220 -5.64 -24.34 7.44
CA VAL A 220 -6.90 -23.63 7.78
C VAL A 220 -7.99 -23.89 6.73
N ARG A 221 -7.63 -23.92 5.43
CA ARG A 221 -8.57 -24.28 4.36
C ARG A 221 -9.06 -25.73 4.49
N TYR A 222 -8.18 -26.65 4.85
CA TYR A 222 -8.50 -28.07 5.01
C TYR A 222 -9.55 -28.32 6.10
N THR A 223 -9.62 -27.49 7.15
CA THR A 223 -10.65 -27.61 8.18
C THR A 223 -12.05 -27.18 7.70
N GLY A 224 -12.16 -26.59 6.51
CA GLY A 224 -13.40 -26.02 5.98
C GLY A 224 -13.72 -24.64 6.56
N TYR A 225 -12.77 -23.97 7.22
CA TYR A 225 -12.99 -22.61 7.72
C TYR A 225 -13.24 -21.63 6.56
N PRO A 226 -14.38 -20.92 6.53
CA PRO A 226 -14.79 -20.14 5.38
C PRO A 226 -13.97 -18.86 5.14
N TYR A 227 -13.21 -18.40 6.14
CA TYR A 227 -12.43 -17.16 6.08
C TYR A 227 -10.92 -17.41 6.08
N ALA A 228 -10.50 -18.45 5.37
CA ALA A 228 -9.10 -18.85 5.26
C ALA A 228 -8.35 -18.00 4.22
N TYR A 229 -7.84 -16.85 4.65
CA TYR A 229 -7.04 -15.91 3.85
C TYR A 229 -5.67 -15.69 4.48
N HIS A 230 -4.71 -15.17 3.70
CA HIS A 230 -3.45 -14.68 4.26
C HIS A 230 -3.74 -13.46 5.14
N THR A 231 -3.55 -13.62 6.44
CA THR A 231 -3.65 -12.54 7.44
C THR A 231 -2.28 -11.94 7.78
N VAL A 232 -1.22 -12.55 7.25
CA VAL A 232 0.17 -12.11 7.39
C VAL A 232 0.69 -11.87 5.98
N GLY A 233 1.06 -10.62 5.72
CA GLY A 233 1.57 -10.12 4.44
C GLY A 233 1.64 -8.60 4.50
N SER A 234 2.67 -8.03 3.88
CA SER A 234 2.94 -6.58 3.88
C SER A 234 1.93 -5.78 3.06
N SER A 235 1.37 -6.40 2.02
CA SER A 235 0.55 -5.71 1.02
C SER A 235 -0.91 -6.18 1.00
N PHE A 236 -1.83 -5.23 1.03
CA PHE A 236 -3.28 -5.46 0.98
C PHE A 236 -3.98 -4.26 0.34
N ALA A 237 -5.24 -4.42 -0.07
CA ALA A 237 -6.06 -3.31 -0.55
C ALA A 237 -7.47 -3.38 0.01
N VAL A 238 -8.09 -2.21 0.21
CA VAL A 238 -9.46 -2.05 0.70
C VAL A 238 -10.22 -1.02 -0.12
N ARG A 239 -11.54 -1.12 -0.12
CA ARG A 239 -12.42 -0.12 -0.71
C ARG A 239 -12.59 1.08 0.23
N ALA A 240 -12.60 2.29 -0.31
CA ALA A 240 -12.55 3.52 0.47
C ALA A 240 -13.77 3.72 1.39
N ASP A 241 -14.96 3.27 0.99
CA ASP A 241 -16.17 3.28 1.82
C ASP A 241 -16.20 2.22 2.93
N VAL A 242 -15.32 1.22 2.86
CA VAL A 242 -15.19 0.14 3.86
C VAL A 242 -14.15 0.48 4.93
N TYR A 243 -13.14 1.29 4.57
CA TYR A 243 -12.13 1.80 5.50
C TYR A 243 -12.75 2.70 6.58
#